data_AF-A0A6P7TXQ4-F1
#
_entry.id   AF-A0A6P7TXQ4-F1
#
_cell.length_a   1.000
_cell.length_b   1.000
_cell.length_c   1.000
_cell.angle_alpha   90.00
_cell.angle_beta   90.00
_cell.angle_gamma   90.00
#
_symmetry.space_group_name_H-M   'P 1'
#
loop_
_entity.id
_entity.type
_entity.pdbx_description
1 polymer ?
#
loop_
_entity_poly.entity_id
_entity_poly.type
_entity_poly.pdbx_seq_one_letter_code
_entity_poly.pdbx_strand_id
1 'polypeptide(L)'
;MPFNKMNLGISSDVLNLWPIIRQAATPLTPYETEYLQPYLAFPRNYACYPKEKDVLGASFHDGNIPKYLYIAKFPGHQNLTTALCMITQTILSNIEEWDEHTLDRILVNGCKLHEKCLKRRQAINDAYSLEIRHLPTFMVYDNSCTFQIVYSNPTYGNIMSDCKGTEKRKTLYNALSSAFFQRIHGVILKLQGFAMSIVRHKASIFYLFDSFPKDNIGRFDRFGTAKLLKFCHLKALAKYIENEFLWALPFTLVSIRMVRINL
;
A
#
# COMPACT_ATOMS: atom_id res chain seq x y z
N MET A 1 -1.61 -17.00 -30.33
CA MET A 1 -2.16 -15.80 -30.99
C MET A 1 -1.53 -14.58 -30.31
N PRO A 2 -0.80 -13.72 -31.04
CA PRO A 2 -0.21 -12.53 -30.44
C PRO A 2 -1.26 -11.42 -30.35
N PHE A 3 -1.28 -10.74 -29.20
CA PHE A 3 -2.10 -9.56 -28.95
C PHE A 3 -1.67 -8.41 -29.87
N ASN A 4 -2.62 -7.87 -30.62
CA ASN A 4 -2.47 -6.64 -31.39
C ASN A 4 -2.16 -5.46 -30.46
N LYS A 5 -1.09 -4.72 -30.79
CA LYS A 5 -0.77 -3.42 -30.18
C LYS A 5 -1.91 -2.45 -30.45
N MET A 6 -2.63 -2.01 -29.40
CA MET A 6 -3.35 -0.75 -29.46
C MET A 6 -2.31 0.38 -29.53
N ASN A 7 -2.27 1.08 -30.66
CA ASN A 7 -1.61 2.38 -30.77
C ASN A 7 -2.35 3.38 -29.89
N LEU A 8 -1.95 3.50 -28.63
CA LEU A 8 -2.24 4.67 -27.82
C LEU A 8 -1.33 5.78 -28.35
N GLY A 9 -1.91 6.81 -28.97
CA GLY A 9 -1.20 7.98 -29.48
C GLY A 9 -0.50 8.72 -28.34
N ILE A 10 0.73 8.31 -28.05
CA ILE A 10 1.62 8.99 -27.11
C ILE A 10 2.23 10.17 -27.87
N SER A 11 2.03 11.40 -27.35
CA SER A 11 2.63 12.63 -27.88
C SER A 11 4.15 12.48 -28.01
N SER A 12 4.72 13.06 -29.07
CA SER A 12 6.17 13.14 -29.32
C SER A 12 6.97 13.71 -28.15
N ASP A 13 6.33 14.44 -27.24
CA ASP A 13 6.97 15.01 -26.05
C ASP A 13 7.31 13.97 -24.98
N VAL A 14 6.56 12.86 -24.93
CA VAL A 14 6.82 11.74 -23.98
C VAL A 14 8.00 10.88 -24.46
N LEU A 15 8.22 10.80 -25.78
CA LEU A 15 9.38 10.11 -26.36
C LEU A 15 10.71 10.86 -26.06
N ASN A 16 10.65 12.17 -25.84
CA ASN A 16 11.83 13.01 -25.59
C ASN A 16 12.34 12.97 -24.13
N LEU A 17 11.63 12.32 -23.21
CA LEU A 17 12.09 12.11 -21.81
C LEU A 17 12.87 10.80 -21.63
N TRP A 18 12.87 9.90 -22.62
CA TRP A 18 13.57 8.61 -22.57
C TRP A 18 15.11 8.71 -22.37
N PRO A 19 15.81 9.75 -22.86
CA PRO A 19 17.25 9.90 -22.62
C PRO A 19 17.61 10.31 -21.19
N ILE A 20 16.71 10.96 -20.44
CA ILE A 20 16.97 11.40 -19.06
C ILE A 20 16.97 10.20 -18.09
N ILE A 21 16.23 9.14 -18.43
CA ILE A 21 16.18 7.88 -17.65
C ILE A 21 17.52 7.11 -17.73
N ARG A 22 18.37 7.36 -18.74
CA ARG A 22 19.68 6.68 -18.87
C ARG A 22 20.78 7.23 -17.95
N GLN A 23 20.59 8.35 -17.27
CA GLN A 23 21.66 8.97 -16.47
C GLN A 23 21.81 8.45 -15.03
N ALA A 24 21.15 7.36 -14.63
CA ALA A 24 21.47 6.65 -13.39
C ALA A 24 21.85 5.20 -13.72
N ALA A 25 23.13 4.88 -13.58
CA ALA A 25 23.80 3.63 -13.99
C ALA A 25 23.40 2.38 -13.16
N THR A 26 22.12 2.17 -12.90
CA THR A 26 21.61 0.94 -12.26
C THR A 26 20.39 0.44 -13.03
N PRO A 27 20.41 -0.80 -13.53
CA PRO A 27 19.25 -1.41 -14.17
C PRO A 27 18.05 -1.36 -13.22
N LEU A 28 16.88 -1.03 -13.75
CA LEU A 28 15.63 -1.17 -13.01
C LEU A 28 15.46 -2.63 -12.61
N THR A 29 15.08 -2.91 -11.37
CA THR A 29 14.64 -4.25 -10.96
C THR A 29 13.40 -4.65 -11.78
N PRO A 30 13.09 -5.94 -11.94
CA PRO A 30 11.84 -6.38 -12.56
C PRO A 30 10.61 -5.76 -11.89
N TYR A 31 10.67 -5.61 -10.56
CA TYR A 31 9.67 -4.94 -9.71
C TYR A 31 9.64 -3.41 -9.85
N GLU A 32 10.66 -2.77 -10.41
CA GLU A 32 10.58 -1.36 -10.79
C GLU A 32 10.07 -1.24 -12.23
N THR A 33 10.50 -2.12 -13.14
CA THR A 33 10.14 -2.08 -14.56
C THR A 33 8.64 -2.27 -14.79
N GLU A 34 8.02 -3.23 -14.09
CA GLU A 34 6.57 -3.50 -14.19
C GLU A 34 5.72 -2.30 -13.72
N TYR A 35 6.26 -1.46 -12.82
CA TYR A 35 5.47 -0.48 -12.09
C TYR A 35 5.85 0.97 -12.36
N LEU A 36 7.02 1.26 -12.94
CA LEU A 36 7.51 2.61 -13.26
C LEU A 36 6.85 3.24 -14.50
N GLN A 37 6.58 2.44 -15.53
CA GLN A 37 6.06 2.92 -16.81
C GLN A 37 4.74 3.73 -16.64
N PRO A 38 3.79 3.31 -15.78
CA PRO A 38 2.59 4.09 -15.53
C PRO A 38 2.80 5.40 -14.76
N TYR A 39 3.81 5.50 -13.87
CA TYR A 39 4.05 6.71 -13.07
C TYR A 39 4.48 7.92 -13.92
N LEU A 40 5.11 7.68 -15.06
CA LEU A 40 5.63 8.72 -15.95
C LEU A 40 4.61 9.21 -17.00
N ALA A 41 3.51 8.47 -17.20
CA ALA A 41 2.61 8.69 -18.34
C ALA A 41 1.41 9.61 -18.05
N PHE A 42 1.10 9.93 -16.79
CA PHE A 42 -0.13 10.65 -16.43
C PHE A 42 0.17 11.98 -15.70
N PRO A 43 -0.39 13.12 -16.17
CA PRO A 43 -0.28 14.39 -15.45
C PRO A 43 -0.95 14.28 -14.07
N ARG A 44 -0.26 14.78 -13.03
CA ARG A 44 -0.70 14.70 -11.63
C ARG A 44 -1.24 16.04 -11.14
N ASN A 45 -2.29 16.00 -10.33
CA ASN A 45 -2.79 17.17 -9.61
C ASN A 45 -2.11 17.29 -8.23
N TYR A 46 -1.14 18.20 -8.11
CA TYR A 46 -0.39 18.39 -6.86
C TYR A 46 -1.22 18.85 -5.67
N ALA A 47 -2.41 19.43 -5.89
CA ALA A 47 -3.27 19.92 -4.82
C ALA A 47 -3.85 18.80 -3.93
N CYS A 48 -3.74 17.53 -4.34
CA CYS A 48 -4.20 16.39 -3.53
C CYS A 48 -3.12 15.75 -2.66
N TYR A 49 -1.85 16.15 -2.79
CA TYR A 49 -0.76 15.59 -1.99
C TYR A 49 -0.71 16.21 -0.59
N PRO A 50 -0.27 15.45 0.42
CA PRO A 50 -0.01 15.98 1.76
C PRO A 50 1.12 17.03 1.71
N LYS A 51 1.15 17.91 2.72
CA LYS A 51 2.31 18.78 2.95
C LYS A 51 3.44 17.95 3.53
N GLU A 52 4.69 18.38 3.34
CA GLU A 52 5.86 17.66 3.86
C GLU A 52 5.80 17.40 5.37
N LYS A 53 5.32 18.37 6.15
CA LYS A 53 5.10 18.19 7.61
C LYS A 53 4.06 17.13 7.99
N ASP A 54 3.24 16.70 7.03
CA ASP A 54 2.18 15.70 7.17
C ASP A 54 2.64 14.33 6.60
N VAL A 55 3.95 14.18 6.34
CA VAL A 55 4.59 12.96 5.85
C VAL A 55 5.67 12.50 6.84
N LEU A 56 5.54 11.28 7.34
CA LEU A 56 6.58 10.60 8.12
C LEU A 56 7.22 9.51 7.28
N GLY A 57 8.55 9.45 7.25
CA GLY A 57 9.30 8.45 6.50
C GLY A 57 9.92 7.37 7.39
N ALA A 58 9.97 6.16 6.84
CA ALA A 58 10.83 5.08 7.30
C ALA A 58 12.26 5.27 6.75
N SER A 59 13.23 4.49 7.26
CA SER A 59 14.60 4.50 6.73
C SER A 59 14.76 3.62 5.48
N PHE A 60 13.79 2.74 5.21
CA PHE A 60 13.74 1.89 4.01
C PHE A 60 12.30 1.65 3.51
N HIS A 61 12.17 0.86 2.45
CA HIS A 61 10.89 0.44 1.89
C HIS A 61 10.89 -1.06 1.61
N ASP A 62 9.73 -1.64 1.27
CA ASP A 62 9.58 -3.10 1.14
C ASP A 62 10.50 -3.74 0.08
N GLY A 63 10.90 -2.97 -0.94
CA GLY A 63 11.77 -3.42 -2.02
C GLY A 63 13.27 -3.27 -1.74
N ASN A 64 13.66 -2.46 -0.75
CA ASN A 64 15.06 -2.18 -0.42
C ASN A 64 15.32 -2.38 1.08
N ILE A 65 15.02 -3.59 1.56
CA ILE A 65 15.23 -3.94 2.96
C ILE A 65 16.73 -4.12 3.21
N PRO A 66 17.28 -3.51 4.27
CA PRO A 66 18.69 -3.66 4.58
C PRO A 66 19.09 -5.13 4.76
N LYS A 67 20.07 -5.59 3.96
CA LYS A 67 20.49 -7.01 3.91
C LYS A 67 20.93 -7.55 5.27
N TYR A 68 21.51 -6.70 6.12
CA TYR A 68 21.97 -7.09 7.47
C TYR A 68 20.82 -7.51 8.40
N LEU A 69 19.56 -7.20 8.06
CA LEU A 69 18.42 -7.67 8.83
C LEU A 69 18.09 -9.14 8.55
N TYR A 70 18.49 -9.71 7.40
CA TYR A 70 18.22 -11.10 7.01
C TYR A 70 16.76 -11.57 7.18
N ILE A 71 15.80 -10.64 7.10
CA ILE A 71 14.37 -10.91 7.41
C ILE A 71 13.47 -11.06 6.19
N ALA A 72 13.91 -10.59 5.01
CA ALA A 72 13.09 -10.56 3.82
C ALA A 72 13.62 -11.54 2.77
N LYS A 73 12.99 -12.71 2.70
CA LYS A 73 13.33 -13.71 1.67
C LYS A 73 12.89 -13.26 0.27
N PHE A 74 11.83 -12.46 0.18
CA PHE A 74 11.25 -11.97 -1.08
C PHE A 74 10.89 -10.47 -0.97
N PRO A 75 11.89 -9.57 -1.07
CA PRO A 75 11.63 -8.12 -1.03
C PRO A 75 10.55 -7.69 -2.03
N GLY A 76 9.75 -6.70 -1.65
CA GLY A 76 8.63 -6.15 -2.44
C GLY A 76 7.31 -6.92 -2.34
N HIS A 77 7.29 -8.13 -1.78
CA HIS A 77 6.10 -9.01 -1.80
C HIS A 77 5.32 -9.04 -0.47
N GLN A 78 5.85 -8.41 0.57
CA GLN A 78 5.29 -8.38 1.92
C GLN A 78 4.29 -7.23 2.17
N ASN A 79 4.00 -6.38 1.18
CA ASN A 79 3.15 -5.19 1.33
C ASN A 79 1.80 -5.47 2.01
N LEU A 80 1.17 -6.61 1.70
CA LEU A 80 -0.11 -7.00 2.30
C LEU A 80 0.00 -7.27 3.81
N THR A 81 1.05 -7.96 4.22
CA THR A 81 1.31 -8.26 5.64
C THR A 81 1.85 -7.04 6.37
N THR A 82 2.61 -6.17 5.71
CA THR A 82 3.04 -4.88 6.24
C THR A 82 1.83 -3.98 6.51
N ALA A 83 0.86 -3.90 5.60
CA ALA A 83 -0.38 -3.16 5.81
C ALA A 83 -1.17 -3.65 7.05
N LEU A 84 -1.24 -4.97 7.25
CA LEU A 84 -1.86 -5.54 8.46
C LEU A 84 -1.08 -5.18 9.74
N CYS A 85 0.26 -5.21 9.67
CA CYS A 85 1.14 -4.82 10.78
C CYS A 85 0.99 -3.35 11.15
N MET A 86 0.81 -2.46 10.17
CA MET A 86 0.55 -1.04 10.41
C MET A 86 -0.76 -0.84 11.19
N ILE A 87 -1.85 -1.47 10.76
CA ILE A 87 -3.14 -1.40 11.47
C ILE A 87 -2.97 -1.93 12.90
N THR A 88 -2.23 -3.02 13.08
CA THR A 88 -1.94 -3.59 14.41
C THR A 88 -1.20 -2.59 15.31
N GLN A 89 -0.18 -1.90 14.79
CA GLN A 89 0.60 -0.91 15.55
C GLN A 89 -0.27 0.26 16.05
N THR A 90 -1.32 0.65 15.33
CA THR A 90 -2.25 1.72 15.77
C THR A 90 -3.05 1.37 17.01
N ILE A 91 -3.14 0.09 17.36
CA ILE A 91 -3.80 -0.38 18.58
C ILE A 91 -2.85 -0.32 19.77
N LEU A 92 -1.54 -0.38 19.52
CA LEU A 92 -0.51 -0.44 20.54
C LEU A 92 0.00 0.93 20.99
N SER A 93 -0.12 1.93 20.13
CA SER A 93 0.49 3.25 20.34
C SER A 93 -0.22 4.32 19.55
N ASN A 94 -0.15 5.57 20.04
CA ASN A 94 -0.73 6.71 19.36
C ASN A 94 0.05 7.05 18.09
N ILE A 95 -0.63 7.07 16.95
CA ILE A 95 -0.02 7.33 15.63
C ILE A 95 0.63 8.72 15.50
N GLU A 96 0.22 9.68 16.33
CA GLU A 96 0.83 11.02 16.36
C GLU A 96 2.20 11.06 17.06
N GLU A 97 2.57 10.00 17.78
CA GLU A 97 3.86 9.85 18.48
C GLU A 97 4.85 8.99 17.69
N TRP A 98 4.47 8.52 16.50
CA TRP A 98 5.32 7.66 15.70
C TRP A 98 6.47 8.42 15.08
N ASP A 99 7.58 7.71 14.94
CA ASP A 99 8.83 8.14 14.34
C ASP A 99 9.28 7.14 13.26
N GLU A 100 10.44 7.41 12.67
CA GLU A 100 11.08 6.54 11.68
C GLU A 100 11.23 5.10 12.20
N HIS A 101 11.69 4.94 13.45
CA HIS A 101 11.88 3.63 14.07
C HIS A 101 10.59 2.82 14.20
N THR A 102 9.47 3.50 14.46
CA THR A 102 8.16 2.84 14.49
C THR A 102 7.77 2.30 13.13
N LEU A 103 8.01 3.05 12.05
CA LEU A 103 7.73 2.60 10.69
C LEU A 103 8.66 1.45 10.25
N ASP A 104 9.94 1.53 10.61
CA ASP A 104 10.90 0.45 10.36
C ASP A 104 10.48 -0.85 11.06
N ARG A 105 10.04 -0.76 12.32
CA ARG A 105 9.52 -1.92 13.06
C ARG A 105 8.29 -2.53 12.38
N ILE A 106 7.38 -1.70 11.85
CA ILE A 106 6.22 -2.17 11.07
C ILE A 106 6.67 -2.96 9.84
N LEU A 107 7.64 -2.45 9.07
CA LEU A 107 8.19 -3.14 7.90
C LEU A 107 8.83 -4.48 8.29
N VAL A 108 9.65 -4.50 9.35
CA VAL A 108 10.28 -5.72 9.86
C VAL A 108 9.24 -6.77 10.27
N ASN A 109 8.20 -6.35 10.98
CA ASN A 109 7.11 -7.25 11.39
C ASN A 109 6.30 -7.73 10.19
N GLY A 110 6.12 -6.89 9.16
CA GLY A 110 5.53 -7.25 7.87
C GLY A 110 6.28 -8.39 7.19
N CYS A 111 7.61 -8.34 7.13
CA CYS A 111 8.44 -9.40 6.58
C CYS A 111 8.31 -10.72 7.35
N LYS A 112 8.41 -10.65 8.69
CA LYS A 112 8.25 -11.83 9.55
C LYS A 112 6.88 -12.49 9.37
N LEU A 113 5.83 -11.67 9.22
CA LEU A 113 4.48 -12.16 9.00
C LEU A 113 4.29 -12.76 7.60
N HIS A 114 4.86 -12.14 6.57
CA HIS A 114 4.87 -12.67 5.20
C HIS A 114 5.45 -14.07 5.14
N GLU A 115 6.62 -14.28 5.74
CA GLU A 115 7.29 -15.58 5.75
C GLU A 115 6.44 -16.64 6.47
N LYS A 116 5.82 -16.28 7.61
CA LYS A 116 4.89 -17.17 8.33
C LYS A 116 3.68 -17.54 7.47
N CYS A 117 3.10 -16.58 6.75
CA CYS A 117 1.99 -16.82 5.82
C CYS A 117 2.40 -17.75 4.66
N LEU A 118 3.58 -17.55 4.07
CA LEU A 118 4.08 -18.42 2.99
C LEU A 118 4.32 -19.86 3.47
N LYS A 119 4.92 -20.04 4.65
CA LYS A 119 5.10 -21.36 5.28
C LYS A 119 3.76 -22.05 5.52
N ARG A 120 2.78 -21.33 6.08
CA ARG A 120 1.43 -21.87 6.33
C ARG A 120 0.70 -22.25 5.05
N ARG A 121 0.87 -21.49 3.97
CA ARG A 121 0.28 -21.81 2.67
C ARG A 121 0.88 -23.06 2.03
N GLN A 122 1.98 -23.59 2.57
CA GLN A 122 2.78 -24.64 1.92
C GLN A 122 3.09 -24.25 0.47
N ALA A 123 3.49 -22.99 0.24
CA ALA A 123 3.81 -22.54 -1.10
C ALA A 123 5.05 -23.31 -1.60
N ILE A 124 4.82 -24.31 -2.45
CA ILE A 124 5.85 -25.22 -2.99
C ILE A 124 6.61 -24.59 -4.17
N ASN A 125 6.10 -23.52 -4.79
CA ASN A 125 6.67 -22.86 -5.98
C ASN A 125 6.66 -21.32 -5.87
N ASP A 126 7.37 -20.63 -6.77
CA ASP A 126 7.70 -19.18 -6.91
C ASP A 126 6.58 -18.12 -6.74
N ALA A 127 5.40 -18.48 -6.27
CA ALA A 127 4.29 -17.58 -6.00
C ALA A 127 4.45 -16.89 -4.63
N TYR A 128 5.28 -15.85 -4.57
CA TYR A 128 5.57 -15.08 -3.34
C TYR A 128 4.46 -14.08 -2.97
N SER A 129 3.50 -13.87 -3.86
CA SER A 129 2.36 -12.97 -3.63
C SER A 129 1.30 -13.58 -2.73
N LEU A 130 0.77 -12.79 -1.81
CA LEU A 130 -0.33 -13.15 -0.92
C LEU A 130 -1.64 -12.48 -1.35
N GLU A 131 -2.72 -13.27 -1.36
CA GLU A 131 -4.11 -12.79 -1.26
C GLU A 131 -4.56 -12.57 0.19
N ILE A 132 -5.61 -11.77 0.38
CA ILE A 132 -6.21 -11.46 1.69
C ILE A 132 -6.58 -12.75 2.46
N ARG A 133 -7.09 -13.77 1.76
CA ARG A 133 -7.44 -15.07 2.36
C ARG A 133 -6.27 -15.81 3.00
N HIS A 134 -5.02 -15.44 2.71
CA HIS A 134 -3.84 -16.04 3.31
C HIS A 134 -3.37 -15.29 4.56
N LEU A 135 -3.94 -14.12 4.86
CA LEU A 135 -3.68 -13.42 6.09
C LEU A 135 -4.25 -14.22 7.29
N PRO A 136 -3.59 -14.17 8.45
CA PRO A 136 -4.02 -14.97 9.58
C PRO A 136 -5.24 -14.34 10.26
N THR A 137 -6.04 -15.17 10.93
CA THR A 137 -7.11 -14.73 11.84
C THR A 137 -6.60 -14.54 13.28
N PHE A 138 -5.40 -15.02 13.58
CA PHE A 138 -4.69 -14.78 14.85
C PHE A 138 -3.22 -14.46 14.56
N MET A 139 -2.70 -13.40 15.16
CA MET A 139 -1.29 -13.05 15.03
C MET A 139 -0.68 -12.70 16.39
N VAL A 140 0.57 -13.11 16.57
CA VAL A 140 1.44 -12.57 17.63
C VAL A 140 2.25 -11.44 17.01
N TYR A 141 2.04 -10.23 17.50
CA TYR A 141 2.77 -9.03 17.11
C TYR A 141 3.86 -8.73 18.13
N ASP A 142 5.05 -8.41 17.62
CA ASP A 142 6.24 -8.08 18.42
C ASP A 142 6.54 -9.07 19.57
N ASN A 143 6.27 -10.36 19.31
CA ASN A 143 6.46 -11.49 20.23
C ASN A 143 5.78 -11.36 21.61
N SER A 144 4.87 -10.41 21.78
CA SER A 144 4.33 -10.05 23.10
C SER A 144 2.82 -9.85 23.11
N CYS A 145 2.23 -9.45 21.98
CA CYS A 145 0.81 -9.12 21.90
C CYS A 145 0.10 -10.06 20.93
N THR A 146 -0.89 -10.81 21.43
CA THR A 146 -1.73 -11.65 20.57
C THR A 146 -2.98 -10.87 20.15
N PHE A 147 -3.32 -10.95 18.87
CA PHE A 147 -4.52 -10.33 18.30
C PHE A 147 -5.38 -11.35 17.58
N GLN A 148 -6.68 -11.33 17.84
CA GLN A 148 -7.68 -11.91 16.95
C GLN A 148 -8.04 -10.87 15.88
N ILE A 149 -8.05 -11.28 14.62
CA ILE A 149 -8.33 -10.43 13.47
C ILE A 149 -9.61 -10.89 12.79
N VAL A 150 -10.52 -9.95 12.58
CA VAL A 150 -11.78 -10.15 11.88
C VAL A 150 -11.77 -9.31 10.61
N TYR A 151 -11.87 -9.99 9.47
CA TYR A 151 -11.94 -9.40 8.14
C TYR A 151 -13.40 -9.24 7.71
N SER A 152 -13.77 -8.10 7.14
CA SER A 152 -15.05 -7.98 6.43
C SER A 152 -15.05 -8.78 5.14
N ASN A 153 -16.24 -9.00 4.57
CA ASN A 153 -16.33 -9.42 3.17
C ASN A 153 -15.62 -8.37 2.27
N PRO A 154 -14.87 -8.80 1.24
CA PRO A 154 -14.21 -7.88 0.33
C PRO A 154 -15.19 -7.00 -0.43
N THR A 155 -14.88 -5.71 -0.50
CA THR A 155 -15.54 -4.74 -1.37
C THR A 155 -14.70 -4.55 -2.62
N TYR A 156 -15.29 -4.74 -3.80
CA TYR A 156 -14.62 -4.58 -5.08
C TYR A 156 -14.99 -3.25 -5.74
N GLY A 157 -14.04 -2.67 -6.47
CA GLY A 157 -14.29 -1.42 -7.17
C GLY A 157 -13.19 -1.06 -8.16
N ASN A 158 -13.30 0.16 -8.68
CA ASN A 158 -12.37 0.72 -9.63
C ASN A 158 -11.94 2.12 -9.15
N ILE A 159 -10.66 2.44 -9.26
CA ILE A 159 -10.13 3.77 -8.92
C ILE A 159 -10.69 4.82 -9.88
N MET A 160 -10.95 4.44 -11.14
CA MET A 160 -11.66 5.30 -12.09
C MET A 160 -13.12 5.47 -11.67
N SER A 161 -13.51 6.74 -11.52
CA SER A 161 -14.79 7.21 -10.98
C SER A 161 -16.02 6.87 -11.85
N ASP A 162 -15.86 6.19 -12.98
CA ASP A 162 -16.93 5.85 -13.92
C ASP A 162 -17.31 4.38 -13.87
N CYS A 163 -17.67 3.88 -12.68
CA CYS A 163 -18.43 2.63 -12.57
C CYS A 163 -19.88 2.81 -13.08
N LYS A 164 -20.06 3.35 -14.30
CA LYS A 164 -21.33 3.30 -15.03
C LYS A 164 -21.45 1.90 -15.63
N GLY A 165 -22.01 0.95 -14.88
CA GLY A 165 -22.43 -0.32 -15.50
C GLY A 165 -22.62 -1.54 -14.62
N THR A 166 -22.24 -1.56 -13.34
CA THR A 166 -22.58 -2.69 -12.46
C THR A 166 -22.79 -2.24 -11.02
N GLU A 167 -23.95 -2.54 -10.44
CA GLU A 167 -24.32 -2.22 -9.04
C GLU A 167 -23.32 -2.77 -7.99
N LYS A 168 -22.45 -3.71 -8.40
CA LYS A 168 -21.48 -4.38 -7.53
C LYS A 168 -20.12 -3.67 -7.40
N ARG A 169 -19.81 -2.64 -8.20
CA ARG A 169 -18.51 -1.94 -8.14
C ARG A 169 -18.66 -0.53 -7.59
N LYS A 170 -17.92 -0.23 -6.51
CA LYS A 170 -17.92 1.10 -5.87
C LYS A 170 -16.78 1.96 -6.39
N THR A 171 -16.98 3.29 -6.40
CA THR A 171 -15.87 4.24 -6.44
C THR A 171 -15.04 4.11 -5.17
N LEU A 172 -13.76 4.52 -5.23
CA LEU A 172 -12.86 4.44 -4.08
C LEU A 172 -13.41 5.21 -2.87
N TYR A 173 -13.84 6.45 -3.07
CA TYR A 173 -14.44 7.26 -2.00
C TYR A 173 -15.66 6.59 -1.36
N ASN A 174 -16.58 6.03 -2.16
CA ASN A 174 -17.79 5.38 -1.62
C ASN A 174 -17.45 4.10 -0.87
N ALA A 175 -16.47 3.31 -1.33
CA ALA A 175 -16.00 2.12 -0.66
C ALA A 175 -15.37 2.45 0.70
N LEU A 176 -14.44 3.42 0.74
CA LEU A 176 -13.81 3.88 1.98
C LEU A 176 -14.82 4.50 2.95
N SER A 177 -15.73 5.34 2.45
CA SER A 177 -16.76 5.98 3.26
C SER A 177 -17.67 4.94 3.93
N SER A 178 -18.10 3.93 3.15
CA SER A 178 -18.88 2.80 3.68
C SER A 178 -18.12 2.02 4.76
N ALA A 179 -16.83 1.78 4.57
CA ALA A 179 -15.99 1.06 5.52
C ALA A 179 -15.83 1.83 6.85
N PHE A 180 -15.48 3.11 6.78
CA PHE A 180 -15.27 3.95 7.97
C PHE A 180 -16.57 4.41 8.65
N PHE A 181 -17.73 4.19 8.05
CA PHE A 181 -19.01 4.33 8.77
C PHE A 181 -19.15 3.28 9.89
N GLN A 182 -18.47 2.14 9.76
CA GLN A 182 -18.47 1.08 10.76
C GLN A 182 -17.39 1.30 11.83
N ARG A 183 -17.52 0.64 12.98
CA ARG A 183 -16.49 0.60 14.01
C ARG A 183 -15.40 -0.40 13.64
N ILE A 184 -14.39 0.10 12.91
CA ILE A 184 -13.23 -0.66 12.41
C ILE A 184 -11.92 -0.04 12.90
N HIS A 185 -10.83 -0.82 12.90
CA HIS A 185 -9.50 -0.33 13.25
C HIS A 185 -8.74 0.20 12.04
N GLY A 186 -9.02 -0.34 10.86
CA GLY A 186 -8.42 0.10 9.62
C GLY A 186 -8.96 -0.65 8.43
N VAL A 187 -8.42 -0.32 7.26
CA VAL A 187 -8.75 -0.91 5.98
C VAL A 187 -7.46 -1.30 5.29
N ILE A 188 -7.45 -2.47 4.66
CA ILE A 188 -6.44 -2.83 3.67
C ILE A 188 -7.04 -2.56 2.29
N LEU A 189 -6.38 -1.70 1.52
CA LEU A 189 -6.66 -1.45 0.11
C LEU A 189 -5.64 -2.21 -0.72
N LYS A 190 -6.09 -3.25 -1.42
CA LYS A 190 -5.28 -4.02 -2.37
C LYS A 190 -5.55 -3.55 -3.80
N LEU A 191 -4.47 -3.24 -4.50
CA LEU A 191 -4.43 -2.95 -5.93
C LEU A 191 -3.64 -4.06 -6.64
N GLN A 192 -3.55 -4.03 -7.96
CA GLN A 192 -2.73 -5.00 -8.70
C GLN A 192 -1.25 -4.87 -8.29
N GLY A 193 -0.74 -5.85 -7.54
CA GLY A 193 0.65 -5.89 -7.06
C GLY A 193 0.92 -5.10 -5.76
N PHE A 194 -0.03 -4.31 -5.26
CA PHE A 194 0.16 -3.46 -4.08
C PHE A 194 -0.88 -3.69 -3.01
N ALA A 195 -0.50 -3.41 -1.77
CA ALA A 195 -1.44 -3.26 -0.68
C ALA A 195 -0.98 -2.10 0.22
N MET A 196 -1.94 -1.28 0.62
CA MET A 196 -1.74 -0.17 1.55
C MET A 196 -2.72 -0.31 2.70
N SER A 197 -2.36 0.23 3.86
CA SER A 197 -3.28 0.35 4.99
C SER A 197 -3.75 1.78 5.16
N ILE A 198 -5.04 1.92 5.45
CA ILE A 198 -5.68 3.20 5.75
C ILE A 198 -6.33 3.09 7.12
N VAL A 199 -6.09 4.06 7.99
CA VAL A 199 -6.69 4.14 9.32
C VAL A 199 -7.33 5.50 9.52
N ARG A 200 -8.42 5.53 10.29
CA ARG A 200 -9.02 6.78 10.77
C ARG A 200 -8.52 7.03 12.19
N HIS A 201 -7.98 8.22 12.41
CA HIS A 201 -7.58 8.71 13.70
C HIS A 201 -8.44 9.92 14.08
N LYS A 202 -8.94 9.95 15.32
CA LYS A 202 -9.94 10.94 15.75
C LYS A 202 -11.14 10.94 14.77
N ALA A 203 -11.93 12.02 14.74
CA ALA A 203 -13.16 12.05 13.94
C ALA A 203 -12.92 12.13 12.42
N SER A 204 -11.88 12.83 11.97
CA SER A 204 -11.72 13.20 10.55
C SER A 204 -10.32 13.02 9.96
N ILE A 205 -9.30 12.69 10.76
CA ILE A 205 -7.93 12.55 10.27
C ILE A 205 -7.74 11.12 9.75
N PHE A 206 -7.13 11.00 8.58
CA PHE A 206 -6.83 9.71 7.98
C PHE A 206 -5.34 9.58 7.73
N TYR A 207 -4.81 8.40 8.01
CA TYR A 207 -3.44 8.06 7.70
C TYR A 207 -3.43 6.93 6.66
N LEU A 208 -2.62 7.11 5.63
CA LEU A 208 -2.30 6.09 4.65
C LEU A 208 -0.85 5.68 4.84
N PHE A 209 -0.61 4.38 5.00
CA PHE A 209 0.76 3.87 4.98
C PHE A 209 0.99 3.12 3.66
N ASP A 210 2.02 3.57 2.96
CA ASP A 210 2.51 2.98 1.72
C ASP A 210 3.94 2.49 1.94
N SER A 211 4.12 1.17 1.83
CA SER A 211 5.44 0.53 1.98
C SER A 211 6.26 0.56 0.69
N PHE A 212 5.72 1.09 -0.40
CA PHE A 212 6.40 1.36 -1.65
C PHE A 212 7.16 2.71 -1.55
N PRO A 213 8.26 2.92 -2.32
CA PRO A 213 9.12 4.06 -2.08
C PRO A 213 8.47 5.35 -2.56
N LYS A 214 8.43 6.34 -1.66
CA LYS A 214 7.87 7.66 -1.90
C LYS A 214 8.83 8.78 -1.48
N ASP A 215 8.66 9.95 -2.07
CA ASP A 215 9.32 11.20 -1.68
C ASP A 215 8.64 11.85 -0.45
N ASN A 216 9.12 13.03 -0.07
CA ASN A 216 8.65 13.77 1.11
C ASN A 216 7.25 14.38 0.97
N ILE A 217 6.61 14.26 -0.19
CA ILE A 217 5.21 14.66 -0.39
C ILE A 217 4.33 13.47 -0.76
N GLY A 218 4.87 12.24 -0.72
CA GLY A 218 4.12 11.02 -0.98
C GLY A 218 3.99 10.67 -2.48
N ARG A 219 4.83 11.18 -3.36
CA ARG A 219 4.91 10.71 -4.75
C ARG A 219 5.85 9.53 -4.85
N PHE A 220 5.62 8.64 -5.81
CA PHE A 220 6.61 7.64 -6.16
C PHE A 220 7.98 8.28 -6.45
N ASP A 221 9.00 7.76 -5.77
CA ASP A 221 10.41 8.07 -6.00
C ASP A 221 11.18 6.76 -5.85
N ARG A 222 11.96 6.39 -6.87
CA ARG A 222 12.76 5.15 -6.86
C ARG A 222 13.82 5.12 -5.76
N PHE A 223 14.24 6.28 -5.27
CA PHE A 223 15.20 6.41 -4.16
C PHE A 223 14.51 6.75 -2.83
N GLY A 224 13.17 6.78 -2.83
CA GLY A 224 12.36 7.09 -1.68
C GLY A 224 12.30 5.96 -0.65
N THR A 225 11.53 6.20 0.41
CA THR A 225 11.31 5.24 1.49
C THR A 225 9.82 4.99 1.70
N ALA A 226 9.45 4.00 2.52
CA ALA A 226 8.05 3.83 2.90
C ALA A 226 7.58 5.08 3.67
N LYS A 227 6.33 5.48 3.45
CA LYS A 227 5.78 6.70 4.05
C LYS A 227 4.44 6.46 4.74
N LEU A 228 4.26 7.17 5.84
CA LEU A 228 2.97 7.42 6.46
C LEU A 228 2.50 8.82 6.08
N LEU A 229 1.38 8.91 5.37
CA LEU A 229 0.82 10.13 4.84
C LEU A 229 -0.43 10.53 5.64
N LYS A 230 -0.47 11.75 6.15
CA LYS A 230 -1.61 12.29 6.93
C LYS A 230 -2.51 13.16 6.05
N PHE A 231 -3.81 12.94 6.17
CA PHE A 231 -4.85 13.69 5.45
C PHE A 231 -5.91 14.22 6.42
N CYS A 232 -6.35 15.47 6.20
CA CYS A 232 -7.33 16.14 7.06
C CYS A 232 -8.78 15.65 6.88
N HIS A 233 -9.08 14.93 5.80
CA HIS A 233 -10.38 14.31 5.56
C HIS A 233 -10.31 13.23 4.47
N LEU A 234 -11.25 12.28 4.50
CA LEU A 234 -11.28 11.12 3.61
C LEU A 234 -11.26 11.47 2.11
N LYS A 235 -11.93 12.57 1.73
CA LYS A 235 -11.99 13.03 0.33
C LYS A 235 -10.63 13.41 -0.24
N ALA A 236 -9.69 13.91 0.59
CA ALA A 236 -8.35 14.28 0.14
C ALA A 236 -7.53 13.02 -0.08
N LEU A 237 -7.57 12.09 0.87
CA LEU A 237 -6.93 10.78 0.77
C LEU A 237 -7.41 10.01 -0.47
N ALA A 238 -8.73 9.94 -0.71
CA ALA A 238 -9.28 9.25 -1.87
C ALA A 238 -8.77 9.87 -3.18
N LYS A 239 -8.78 11.21 -3.29
CA LYS A 239 -8.23 11.93 -4.45
C LYS A 239 -6.73 11.70 -4.64
N TYR A 240 -5.96 11.63 -3.55
CA TYR A 240 -4.53 11.30 -3.61
C TYR A 240 -4.34 9.90 -4.22
N ILE A 241 -5.06 8.89 -3.73
CA ILE A 241 -4.96 7.53 -4.27
C ILE A 241 -5.41 7.49 -5.73
N GLU A 242 -6.53 8.15 -6.05
CA GLU A 242 -7.01 8.26 -7.44
C GLU A 242 -5.95 8.85 -8.34
N ASN A 243 -5.36 9.98 -7.93
CA ASN A 243 -4.34 10.67 -8.67
C ASN A 243 -3.05 9.85 -8.80
N GLU A 244 -2.63 9.12 -7.76
CA GLU A 244 -1.35 8.38 -7.73
C GLU A 244 -1.43 6.99 -8.38
N PHE A 245 -2.58 6.33 -8.27
CA PHE A 245 -2.78 4.94 -8.68
C PHE A 245 -3.85 4.80 -9.77
N LEU A 246 -4.09 5.86 -10.54
CA LEU A 246 -5.08 5.91 -11.63
C LEU A 246 -4.95 4.77 -12.66
N TRP A 247 -3.75 4.19 -12.75
CA TRP A 247 -3.40 3.05 -13.62
C TRP A 247 -3.63 1.67 -12.98
N ALA A 248 -3.84 1.59 -11.67
CA ALA A 248 -3.85 0.34 -10.90
C ALA A 248 -5.28 -0.19 -10.66
N LEU A 249 -5.92 -0.68 -11.72
CA LEU A 249 -7.32 -1.13 -11.73
C LEU A 249 -7.41 -2.66 -11.88
N PRO A 250 -8.28 -3.38 -11.14
CA PRO A 250 -9.27 -2.96 -10.12
C PRO A 250 -8.71 -2.92 -8.68
N PHE A 251 -9.51 -2.42 -7.73
CA PHE A 251 -9.19 -2.50 -6.29
C PHE A 251 -10.05 -3.53 -5.54
N THR A 252 -9.47 -4.07 -4.47
CA THR A 252 -10.16 -4.84 -3.42
C THR A 252 -9.93 -4.15 -2.07
N LEU A 253 -10.99 -3.94 -1.32
CA LEU A 253 -10.97 -3.29 -0.01
C LEU A 253 -11.52 -4.24 1.05
N VAL A 254 -10.78 -4.41 2.15
CA VAL A 254 -11.24 -5.19 3.31
C VAL A 254 -11.08 -4.38 4.58
N SER A 255 -12.15 -4.32 5.37
CA SER A 255 -12.15 -3.68 6.68
C SER A 255 -11.65 -4.65 7.73
N ILE A 256 -10.86 -4.12 8.66
CA ILE A 256 -10.18 -4.89 9.70
C ILE A 256 -10.71 -4.46 11.07
N ARG A 257 -11.18 -5.44 11.84
CA ARG A 257 -11.38 -5.31 13.28
C ARG A 257 -10.39 -6.22 13.99
N MET A 258 -9.83 -5.74 15.09
CA MET A 258 -8.91 -6.52 15.91
C MET A 258 -9.36 -6.49 17.36
N VAL A 259 -9.07 -7.58 18.06
CA VAL A 259 -9.25 -7.69 19.51
C VAL A 259 -7.90 -8.13 20.07
N ARG A 260 -7.33 -7.32 20.97
CA ARG A 260 -6.13 -7.72 21.72
C ARG A 260 -6.55 -8.79 22.73
N ILE A 261 -5.86 -9.92 22.70
CA ILE A 261 -6.03 -11.01 23.66
C ILE A 261 -4.96 -10.82 24.72
N ASN A 262 -5.39 -10.50 25.94
CA ASN A 262 -4.52 -10.60 27.11
C ASN A 262 -4.56 -12.07 27.52
N LEU A 263 -3.42 -12.75 27.38
CA LEU A 263 -3.21 -14.08 27.94
C LEU A 263 -2.79 -13.96 29.41
#